data_AF-A0A526QES1-F1
#
_entry.id   AF-A0A526QES1-F1
#
_cell.length_a   1.000
_cell.length_b   1.000
_cell.length_c   1.000
_cell.angle_alpha   90.00
_cell.angle_beta   90.00
_cell.angle_gamma   90.00
#
_symmetry.space_group_name_H-M   'P 1'
#
loop_
_entity.id
_entity.type
_entity.pdbx_description
1 polymer ?
#
loop_
_entity_poly.entity_id
_entity_poly.type
_entity_poly.pdbx_seq_one_letter_code
_entity_poly.pdbx_strand_id
1 'polypeptide(L)'
;AVLDSSRSTALVAGCAAHLLYEAGRLSAEGAADLLAKRLSPGTPVIDAAAFFEGFFSGAGQRLIYDEGLRGAVDAWLASLDEEAFVAHLPLLRRVFSNLDSMERRRLIEAVLGKGASLPAGLTPTPDGGEAWRRHFGLLGKLLSGEPSHG
;
A
#
# COMPACT_ATOMS: atom_id res chain seq x y z
N ALA A 1 0.16 17.25 -18.17
CA ALA A 1 0.78 18.55 -17.80
C ALA A 1 1.76 18.46 -16.61
N VAL A 2 1.52 17.63 -15.59
CA VAL A 2 2.56 17.25 -14.58
C VAL A 2 2.85 15.74 -14.60
N LEU A 3 1.81 14.94 -14.85
CA LEU A 3 1.85 13.47 -14.90
C LEU A 3 2.85 12.89 -15.92
N ASP A 4 3.17 13.61 -17.00
CA ASP A 4 4.05 13.13 -18.08
C ASP A 4 5.37 13.90 -18.16
N SER A 5 5.60 14.84 -17.24
CA SER A 5 6.80 15.68 -17.30
C SER A 5 8.01 14.92 -16.77
N SER A 6 9.12 14.93 -17.51
CA SER A 6 10.39 14.30 -17.14
C SER A 6 11.07 14.91 -15.91
N ARG A 7 10.51 15.99 -15.34
CA ARG A 7 11.02 16.71 -14.17
C ARG A 7 10.18 16.54 -12.90
N SER A 8 9.04 15.87 -12.97
CA SER A 8 8.24 15.57 -11.78
C SER A 8 8.77 14.30 -11.12
N THR A 9 9.11 14.37 -9.84
CA THR A 9 9.35 13.17 -9.03
C THR A 9 8.11 12.29 -9.04
N ALA A 10 8.29 10.96 -9.05
CA ALA A 10 7.17 10.01 -9.11
C ALA A 10 6.14 10.24 -7.99
N LEU A 11 6.59 10.65 -6.80
CA LEU A 11 5.75 11.07 -5.68
C LEU A 11 4.79 12.21 -6.03
N VAL A 12 5.29 13.28 -6.66
CA VAL A 12 4.48 14.44 -7.06
C VAL A 12 3.52 14.07 -8.18
N ALA A 13 3.94 13.20 -9.10
CA ALA A 13 3.07 12.68 -10.15
C ALA A 13 1.92 11.85 -9.57
N GLY A 14 2.19 11.00 -8.58
CA GLY A 14 1.16 10.25 -7.84
C GLY A 14 0.17 11.19 -7.15
N CYS A 15 0.68 12.19 -6.43
CA CYS A 15 -0.16 13.19 -5.74
C CYS A 15 -1.05 13.97 -6.73
N ALA A 16 -0.49 14.41 -7.86
CA ALA A 16 -1.27 15.10 -8.89
C ALA A 16 -2.35 14.19 -9.49
N ALA A 17 -2.06 12.90 -9.70
CA ALA A 17 -3.04 11.93 -10.19
C ALA A 17 -4.18 11.73 -9.18
N HIS A 18 -3.85 11.66 -7.89
CA HIS A 18 -4.83 11.60 -6.82
C HIS A 18 -5.76 12.83 -6.83
N LEU A 19 -5.20 14.04 -6.86
CA LEU A 19 -5.99 15.28 -6.88
C LEU A 19 -6.90 15.38 -8.11
N LEU A 20 -6.42 14.93 -9.28
CA LEU A 20 -7.23 14.89 -10.49
C LEU A 20 -8.36 13.88 -10.39
N TYR A 21 -8.10 12.71 -9.81
CA TYR A 21 -9.11 11.70 -9.56
C TYR A 21 -10.16 12.19 -8.55
N GLU A 22 -9.75 12.81 -7.44
CA GLU A 22 -10.66 13.42 -6.47
C GLU A 22 -11.53 14.52 -7.07
N ALA A 23 -10.95 15.36 -7.95
CA ALA A 23 -11.67 16.42 -8.65
C ALA A 23 -12.59 15.90 -9.78
N GLY A 24 -12.69 14.58 -9.98
CA GLY A 24 -13.44 13.96 -11.07
C GLY A 24 -12.91 14.31 -12.47
N ARG A 25 -11.65 14.75 -12.55
CA ARG A 25 -10.94 15.09 -13.79
C ARG A 25 -10.18 13.90 -14.37
N LEU A 26 -9.91 12.89 -13.56
CA LEU A 26 -9.42 11.57 -13.95
C LEU A 26 -10.50 10.55 -13.59
N SER A 27 -10.97 9.77 -14.56
CA SER A 27 -11.97 8.71 -14.30
C SER A 27 -11.35 7.58 -13.47
N ALA A 28 -12.19 6.75 -12.86
CA ALA A 28 -11.76 5.52 -12.17
C ALA A 28 -10.97 4.60 -13.10
N GLU A 29 -11.47 4.39 -14.32
CA GLU A 29 -10.78 3.62 -15.37
C GLU A 29 -9.43 4.25 -15.74
N GLY A 30 -9.39 5.57 -15.96
CA GLY A 30 -8.14 6.27 -16.27
C GLY A 30 -7.14 6.27 -15.12
N ALA A 31 -7.61 6.28 -13.87
CA ALA A 31 -6.75 6.15 -12.70
C ALA A 31 -6.20 4.73 -12.55
N ALA A 32 -7.03 3.72 -12.80
CA ALA A 32 -6.62 2.32 -12.84
C ALA A 32 -5.57 2.06 -13.93
N ASP A 33 -5.78 2.57 -15.15
CA ASP A 33 -4.83 2.48 -16.26
C ASP A 33 -3.51 3.17 -15.94
N LEU A 34 -3.58 4.36 -15.34
CA LEU A 34 -2.39 5.11 -14.94
C LEU A 34 -1.60 4.37 -13.85
N LEU A 35 -2.29 3.79 -12.86
CA LEU A 35 -1.68 2.94 -11.84
C LEU A 35 -1.03 1.71 -12.47
N ALA A 36 -1.75 0.96 -13.33
CA ALA A 36 -1.22 -0.21 -14.01
C ALA A 36 0.04 0.10 -14.81
N LYS A 37 0.07 1.23 -15.52
CA LYS A 37 1.24 1.69 -16.26
C LYS A 37 2.40 2.04 -15.32
N ARG A 38 2.14 2.82 -14.27
CA ARG A 38 3.16 3.32 -13.34
C ARG A 38 3.72 2.23 -12.43
N LEU A 39 2.95 1.19 -12.17
CA LEU A 39 3.34 0.05 -11.35
C LEU A 39 3.79 -1.17 -12.17
N SER A 40 3.93 -1.02 -13.49
CA SER A 40 4.38 -2.11 -14.37
C SER A 40 5.83 -2.54 -14.06
N PRO A 41 6.23 -3.78 -14.39
CA PRO A 41 7.60 -4.27 -14.20
C PRO A 41 8.69 -3.43 -14.89
N GLY A 42 8.32 -2.63 -15.90
CA GLY A 42 9.24 -1.73 -16.60
C GLY A 42 9.56 -0.43 -15.84
N THR A 43 8.83 -0.12 -14.76
CA THR A 43 9.10 1.05 -13.92
C THR A 43 10.13 0.68 -12.84
N PRO A 44 11.16 1.52 -12.59
CA PRO A 44 12.04 1.32 -11.45
C PRO A 44 11.25 1.20 -10.15
N VAL A 45 11.59 0.20 -9.32
CA VAL A 45 10.90 -0.13 -8.05
C VAL A 45 10.70 1.11 -7.18
N ILE A 46 11.73 1.96 -7.05
CA ILE A 46 11.66 3.18 -6.24
C ILE A 46 10.66 4.21 -6.78
N ASP A 47 10.51 4.30 -8.11
CA ASP A 47 9.58 5.22 -8.76
C ASP A 47 8.15 4.69 -8.66
N ALA A 48 7.95 3.38 -8.83
CA ALA A 48 6.65 2.72 -8.62
C ALA A 48 6.17 2.93 -7.18
N ALA A 49 7.05 2.69 -6.20
CA ALA A 49 6.79 2.92 -4.79
C ALA A 49 6.44 4.39 -4.49
N ALA A 50 7.23 5.33 -5.00
CA ALA A 50 6.98 6.75 -4.81
C ALA A 50 5.66 7.21 -5.47
N PHE A 51 5.33 6.72 -6.68
CA PHE A 51 4.06 7.02 -7.32
C PHE A 51 2.87 6.46 -6.52
N PHE A 52 2.96 5.19 -6.09
CA PHE A 52 1.96 4.55 -5.24
C PHE A 52 1.73 5.35 -3.95
N GLU A 53 2.81 5.75 -3.28
CA GLU A 53 2.73 6.61 -2.10
C GLU A 53 2.01 7.91 -2.41
N GLY A 54 2.40 8.61 -3.48
CA GLY A 54 1.82 9.89 -3.85
C GLY A 54 0.32 9.77 -4.17
N PHE A 55 -0.08 8.69 -4.83
CA PHE A 55 -1.47 8.44 -5.19
C PHE A 55 -2.34 8.10 -3.98
N PHE A 56 -1.81 7.32 -3.04
CA PHE A 56 -2.59 6.83 -1.89
C PHE A 56 -2.37 7.60 -0.58
N SER A 57 -1.48 8.60 -0.55
CA SER A 57 -1.28 9.45 0.62
C SER A 57 -2.57 10.22 0.95
N GLY A 58 -3.19 9.87 2.09
CA GLY A 58 -4.50 10.41 2.50
C GLY A 58 -5.71 9.80 1.77
N ALA A 59 -5.50 8.94 0.78
CA ALA A 59 -6.53 8.44 -0.13
C ALA A 59 -6.83 6.94 0.02
N GLY A 60 -6.18 6.25 0.95
CA GLY A 60 -6.32 4.80 1.13
C GLY A 60 -7.78 4.33 1.23
N GLN A 61 -8.67 5.18 1.75
CA GLN A 61 -10.10 4.89 1.89
C GLN A 61 -10.81 4.70 0.54
N ARG A 62 -10.28 5.27 -0.56
CA ARG A 62 -10.84 5.10 -1.91
C ARG A 62 -10.84 3.65 -2.37
N LEU A 63 -9.87 2.85 -1.93
CA LEU A 63 -9.82 1.41 -2.19
C LEU A 63 -11.03 0.65 -1.61
N ILE A 64 -11.77 1.23 -0.66
CA ILE A 64 -12.99 0.62 -0.11
C ILE A 64 -14.15 0.73 -1.10
N TYR A 65 -14.17 1.75 -1.94
CA TYR A 65 -15.33 2.06 -2.78
C TYR A 65 -15.10 1.80 -4.27
N ASP A 66 -13.86 1.91 -4.74
CA ASP A 66 -13.53 1.79 -6.15
C ASP A 66 -12.92 0.41 -6.47
N GLU A 67 -13.69 -0.39 -7.22
CA GLU A 67 -13.28 -1.72 -7.66
C GLU A 67 -12.15 -1.69 -8.69
N GLY A 68 -12.14 -0.70 -9.58
CA GLY A 68 -11.09 -0.54 -10.58
C GLY A 68 -9.74 -0.23 -9.95
N LEU A 69 -9.72 0.65 -8.94
CA LEU A 69 -8.51 0.91 -8.16
C LEU A 69 -8.03 -0.34 -7.40
N ARG A 70 -8.94 -1.11 -6.79
CA ARG A 70 -8.58 -2.38 -6.15
C ARG A 70 -7.96 -3.35 -7.14
N GLY A 71 -8.57 -3.52 -8.32
CA GLY A 71 -8.05 -4.41 -9.37
C GLY A 71 -6.66 -4.00 -9.85
N ALA A 72 -6.40 -2.70 -10.02
CA ALA A 72 -5.07 -2.21 -10.42
C ALA A 72 -4.00 -2.49 -9.34
N VAL A 73 -4.34 -2.31 -8.06
CA VAL A 73 -3.43 -2.60 -6.95
C VAL A 73 -3.20 -4.11 -6.81
N ASP A 74 -4.25 -4.93 -6.93
CA ASP A 74 -4.16 -6.39 -6.87
C ASP A 74 -3.27 -6.95 -7.98
N ALA A 75 -3.49 -6.52 -9.23
CA ALA A 75 -2.67 -6.93 -10.37
C ALA A 75 -1.19 -6.55 -10.20
N TRP A 76 -0.91 -5.36 -9.63
CA TRP A 76 0.46 -4.98 -9.32
C TRP A 76 1.08 -5.86 -8.24
N LEU A 77 0.40 -6.06 -7.10
CA LEU A 77 0.90 -6.91 -6.02
C LEU A 77 1.16 -8.33 -6.50
N ALA A 78 0.29 -8.88 -7.36
CA ALA A 78 0.43 -10.20 -7.96
C ALA A 78 1.60 -10.30 -8.97
N SER A 79 2.09 -9.16 -9.47
CA SER A 79 3.24 -9.11 -10.40
C SER A 79 4.60 -9.06 -9.70
N LEU A 80 4.63 -8.78 -8.40
CA LEU A 80 5.87 -8.68 -7.62
C LEU A 80 6.40 -10.08 -7.28
N ASP A 81 7.71 -10.28 -7.42
CA ASP A 81 8.40 -11.42 -6.80
C ASP A 81 8.51 -11.23 -5.28
N GLU A 82 9.00 -12.25 -4.57
CA GLU A 82 9.07 -12.25 -3.11
C GLU A 82 9.95 -11.10 -2.59
N GLU A 83 11.14 -10.92 -3.17
CA GLU A 83 12.07 -9.87 -2.79
C GLU A 83 11.49 -8.47 -3.01
N ALA A 84 10.87 -8.23 -4.16
CA ALA A 84 10.21 -6.97 -4.46
C ALA A 84 9.01 -6.74 -3.54
N PHE A 85 8.18 -7.75 -3.29
CA PHE A 85 7.04 -7.64 -2.39
C PHE A 85 7.49 -7.24 -0.98
N VAL A 86 8.50 -7.93 -0.42
CA VAL A 86 9.07 -7.62 0.90
C VAL A 86 9.62 -6.20 0.96
N ALA A 87 10.30 -5.73 -0.10
CA ALA A 87 10.82 -4.37 -0.18
C ALA A 87 9.71 -3.29 -0.13
N HIS A 88 8.49 -3.60 -0.59
CA HIS A 88 7.35 -2.69 -0.58
C HIS A 88 6.49 -2.77 0.69
N LEU A 89 6.64 -3.79 1.54
CA LEU A 89 5.86 -3.93 2.78
C LEU A 89 5.87 -2.69 3.69
N PRO A 90 6.99 -1.97 3.91
CA PRO A 90 6.98 -0.76 4.73
C PRO A 90 6.09 0.35 4.15
N LEU A 91 6.09 0.50 2.83
CA LEU A 91 5.25 1.47 2.14
C LEU A 91 3.78 1.11 2.26
N LEU A 92 3.42 -0.14 1.92
CA LEU A 92 2.05 -0.65 2.03
C LEU A 92 1.53 -0.47 3.46
N ARG A 93 2.34 -0.83 4.46
CA ARG A 93 2.00 -0.66 5.88
C ARG A 93 1.67 0.80 6.21
N ARG A 94 2.46 1.76 5.71
CA ARG A 94 2.22 3.19 5.95
C ARG A 94 0.96 3.71 5.25
N VAL A 95 0.71 3.29 4.01
CA VAL A 95 -0.50 3.68 3.28
C VAL A 95 -1.75 3.13 3.97
N PHE A 96 -1.74 1.85 4.37
CA PHE A 96 -2.87 1.22 5.04
C PHE A 96 -2.99 1.60 6.53
N SER A 97 -1.94 2.11 7.17
CA SER A 97 -2.03 2.61 8.56
C SER A 97 -2.85 3.88 8.69
N ASN A 98 -3.07 4.61 7.59
CA ASN A 98 -3.96 5.77 7.56
C ASN A 98 -5.45 5.39 7.64
N LEU A 99 -5.78 4.12 7.42
CA LEU A 99 -7.13 3.61 7.60
C LEU A 99 -7.37 3.30 9.07
N ASP A 100 -8.52 3.66 9.61
CA ASP A 100 -8.94 3.22 10.94
C ASP A 100 -9.32 1.72 10.98
N SER A 101 -9.67 1.20 12.16
CA SER A 101 -10.03 -0.21 12.33
C SER A 101 -11.28 -0.63 11.54
N MET A 102 -12.26 0.25 11.36
CA MET A 102 -13.48 -0.02 10.62
C MET A 102 -13.24 0.06 9.12
N GLU A 103 -12.44 1.02 8.66
CA GLU A 103 -12.03 1.17 7.27
C GLU A 103 -11.19 -0.01 6.79
N ARG A 104 -10.24 -0.47 7.61
CA ARG A 104 -9.50 -1.71 7.32
C ARG A 104 -10.42 -2.92 7.19
N ARG A 105 -11.41 -3.07 8.08
CA ARG A 105 -12.40 -4.15 7.99
C ARG A 105 -13.16 -4.09 6.67
N ARG A 106 -13.68 -2.91 6.31
CA ARG A 106 -14.42 -2.71 5.05
C ARG A 106 -13.58 -2.97 3.82
N LEU A 107 -12.31 -2.56 3.83
CA LEU A 107 -11.38 -2.86 2.75
C LEU A 107 -11.18 -4.37 2.60
N ILE A 108 -10.94 -5.08 3.70
CA ILE A 108 -10.80 -6.54 3.72
C ILE A 108 -12.07 -7.21 3.18
N GLU A 109 -13.25 -6.81 3.66
CA GLU A 109 -14.53 -7.33 3.18
C GLU A 109 -14.76 -7.04 1.68
N ALA A 110 -14.31 -5.88 1.19
CA ALA A 110 -14.42 -5.53 -0.22
C ALA A 110 -13.46 -6.34 -1.12
N VAL A 111 -12.24 -6.62 -0.64
CA VAL A 111 -11.24 -7.43 -1.34
C VAL A 111 -11.65 -8.91 -1.34
N LEU A 112 -12.13 -9.42 -0.21
CA LEU A 112 -12.51 -10.83 -0.06
C LEU A 112 -13.92 -11.13 -0.60
N GLY A 113 -14.73 -10.10 -0.88
CA GLY A 113 -16.13 -10.21 -1.28
C GLY A 113 -17.06 -10.44 -0.09
N LYS A 114 -18.36 -10.13 -0.27
CA LYS A 114 -19.42 -10.40 0.71
C LYS A 114 -19.53 -11.91 0.96
N GLY A 115 -18.78 -12.44 1.92
CA GLY A 115 -18.84 -13.84 2.34
C GLY A 115 -17.54 -14.45 2.84
N ALA A 116 -16.37 -13.88 2.51
CA ALA A 116 -15.11 -14.36 3.06
C ALA A 116 -14.75 -13.58 4.33
N SER A 117 -15.29 -14.07 5.46
CA SER A 117 -14.68 -13.83 6.75
C SER A 117 -13.26 -14.40 6.72
N LEU A 118 -12.31 -13.75 7.43
CA LEU A 118 -11.10 -14.46 7.89
C LEU A 118 -11.53 -15.85 8.40
N PRO A 119 -10.78 -16.93 8.08
CA PRO A 119 -11.11 -18.27 8.55
C PRO A 119 -11.53 -18.22 10.01
N ALA A 120 -12.69 -18.79 10.32
CA ALA A 120 -13.24 -18.75 11.68
C ALA A 120 -12.16 -19.24 12.67
N GLY A 121 -11.78 -18.39 13.62
CA GLY A 121 -10.70 -18.66 14.58
C GLY A 121 -9.44 -17.81 14.44
N LEU A 122 -9.29 -17.04 13.34
CA LEU A 122 -8.20 -16.08 13.19
C LEU A 122 -8.66 -14.67 13.60
N THR A 123 -8.52 -14.35 14.88
CA THR A 123 -8.62 -12.97 15.37
C THR A 123 -7.25 -12.30 15.29
N PRO A 124 -7.10 -11.18 14.55
CA PRO A 124 -5.88 -10.38 14.61
C PRO A 124 -5.63 -9.96 16.06
N THR A 125 -4.50 -10.37 16.63
CA THR A 125 -4.13 -9.92 17.97
C THR A 125 -3.79 -8.43 17.90
N PRO A 126 -4.37 -7.58 18.77
CA PRO A 126 -4.20 -6.11 18.71
C PRO A 126 -2.75 -5.64 18.76
N ASP A 127 -1.85 -6.50 19.22
CA ASP A 127 -0.44 -6.23 19.50
C ASP A 127 0.51 -7.27 18.88
N GLY A 128 0.02 -8.11 17.95
CA GLY A 128 0.79 -9.20 17.35
C GLY A 128 1.13 -10.35 18.31
N GLY A 129 0.63 -10.32 19.55
CA GLY A 129 0.92 -11.30 20.59
C GLY A 129 2.23 -11.05 21.32
N GLU A 130 2.32 -11.54 22.56
CA GLU A 130 3.49 -11.36 23.44
C GLU A 130 4.79 -11.90 22.82
N ALA A 131 4.70 -13.00 22.04
CA ALA A 131 5.84 -13.58 21.33
C ALA A 131 6.42 -12.63 20.27
N TRP A 132 5.57 -11.88 19.57
CA TRP A 132 6.01 -10.96 18.52
C TRP A 132 6.60 -9.68 19.10
N ARG A 133 6.06 -9.19 20.23
CA ARG A 133 6.69 -8.13 21.02
C ARG A 133 8.08 -8.50 21.54
N ARG A 134 8.26 -9.74 22.01
CA ARG A 134 9.58 -10.24 22.43
C ARG A 134 10.57 -10.25 21.27
N HIS A 135 10.16 -10.73 20.09
CA HIS A 135 10.99 -10.68 18.89
C HIS A 135 11.37 -9.24 18.51
N PHE A 136 10.41 -8.31 18.52
CA PHE A 136 10.70 -6.91 18.20
C PHE A 136 11.61 -6.22 19.23
N GLY A 137 11.50 -6.60 20.51
CA GLY A 137 12.43 -6.14 21.55
C GLY A 137 13.86 -6.61 21.33
N LEU A 138 14.05 -7.84 20.85
CA LEU A 138 15.38 -8.38 20.48
C LEU A 138 15.92 -7.69 19.21
N LEU A 139 15.07 -7.48 18.21
CA LEU A 139 15.43 -6.76 16.98
C LEU A 139 15.72 -5.27 17.25
N GLY A 140 15.01 -4.66 18.20
CA GLY A 140 15.27 -3.29 18.64
C GLY A 140 16.66 -3.11 19.25
N LYS A 141 17.17 -4.11 20.00
CA LYS A 141 18.55 -4.11 20.49
C LYS A 141 19.59 -4.21 19.37
N LEU A 142 19.30 -5.04 18.35
CA LEU A 142 20.12 -5.17 17.15
C LEU A 142 20.16 -3.89 16.31
N LEU A 143 19.03 -3.20 16.18
CA LEU A 143 18.91 -1.95 15.40
C LEU A 143 19.44 -0.72 16.15
N SER A 144 19.54 -0.77 17.48
CA SER A 144 20.04 0.35 18.31
C SER A 144 21.53 0.24 18.64
N GLY A 145 22.20 -0.83 18.22
CA GLY A 145 23.66 -0.94 18.29
C GLY A 145 24.25 -1.04 19.70
N GLU A 146 23.55 -1.59 20.68
CA GLU A 146 24.18 -1.93 21.96
C GLU A 146 24.87 -3.31 21.87
N PRO A 147 26.19 -3.39 22.13
CA PRO A 147 26.89 -4.66 22.09
C PRO A 147 26.43 -5.52 23.28
N SER A 148 25.88 -6.70 22.98
CA SER A 148 25.69 -7.75 23.97
C SER A 148 27.05 -8.17 24.52
N HIS A 149 27.42 -7.68 25.70
CA HIS A 149 28.54 -8.20 26.48
C HIS A 149 28.05 -9.31 27.41
N GLY A 150 28.64 -10.50 27.26
CA GLY A 150 28.72 -11.55 28.28
C GLY A 150 27.61 -12.58 28.24
#